data_AF-A0A5Q0H4C9-F1
#
_entry.id   AF-A0A5Q0H4C9-F1
#
_cell.length_a   1.000
_cell.length_b   1.000
_cell.length_c   1.000
_cell.angle_alpha   90.00
_cell.angle_beta   90.00
_cell.angle_gamma   90.00
#
_symmetry.space_group_name_H-M   'P 1'
#
loop_
_entity.id
_entity.type
_entity.pdbx_description
1 polymer ?
#
loop_
_entity_poly.entity_id
_entity_poly.type
_entity_poly.pdbx_seq_one_letter_code
_entity_poly.pdbx_strand_id
1 'polypeptide(L)'
;MPDDVVETKALRELRANMEYARGLVRGGQHLERLRVGAFDVADLYRSAWVQAVSALDHWVHSELYDRAVALALQVSEQRPARFLRIEVPMGLLEDVLHHSGSLEERFRDHLKARFGYTSYQNPEKIKEAFAHVSDAQLWDGVARHLSQDGVAWSHQSVRERVSLIMNRRNLIAHAADLDPATGKRTPIQAHEATETIDWLERVAVAISHVIGPPPALPSQAKHTWTRQEIDNAVKAIADPDTRAAGLRLLAHADEHGAQLKGGSGAAPSAGVYYPVGGKRRSLVSLYVSPGNPALTVNLRSIWDQDEALALGVLAELRDHPGLAALLPADDEELVRKYPSFDLATLGATPDALGTLLRALELATQGPVT
;
A
#
# COMPACT_ATOMS: atom_id res chain seq x y z
N MET A 1 6.16 -13.88 25.87
CA MET A 1 5.79 -12.62 25.22
C MET A 1 4.41 -12.28 25.76
N PRO A 2 4.16 -11.11 26.36
CA PRO A 2 2.79 -10.75 26.69
C PRO A 2 2.01 -10.57 25.38
N ASP A 3 0.79 -11.10 25.33
CA ASP A 3 -0.09 -11.24 24.16
C ASP A 3 -0.68 -9.91 23.64
N ASP A 4 -0.07 -8.76 23.94
CA ASP A 4 -0.71 -7.44 23.80
C ASP A 4 0.00 -6.43 22.87
N VAL A 5 1.18 -6.76 22.32
CA VAL A 5 1.88 -5.89 21.35
C VAL A 5 1.50 -6.26 19.92
N VAL A 6 0.84 -5.33 19.22
CA VAL A 6 0.53 -5.50 17.79
C VAL A 6 1.81 -5.34 16.97
N GLU A 7 2.24 -6.42 16.32
CA GLU A 7 3.42 -6.43 15.48
C GLU A 7 3.18 -5.68 14.16
N THR A 8 3.55 -4.39 14.13
CA THR A 8 3.46 -3.53 12.94
C THR A 8 4.54 -3.89 11.91
N LYS A 9 4.40 -3.41 10.66
CA LYS A 9 5.46 -3.52 9.66
C LYS A 9 6.74 -2.83 10.13
N ALA A 10 6.61 -1.61 10.67
CA ALA A 10 7.73 -0.85 11.21
C ALA A 10 8.44 -1.60 12.34
N LEU A 11 7.72 -2.22 13.27
CA LEU A 11 8.32 -2.97 14.37
C LEU A 11 9.08 -4.21 13.87
N ARG A 12 8.56 -4.92 12.85
CA ARG A 12 9.30 -6.02 12.21
C ARG A 12 10.60 -5.54 11.57
N GLU A 13 10.57 -4.40 10.88
CA GLU A 13 11.76 -3.79 10.27
C GLU A 13 12.77 -3.36 11.34
N LEU A 14 12.33 -2.81 12.47
CA LEU A 14 13.19 -2.54 13.62
C LEU A 14 13.90 -3.81 14.07
N ARG A 15 13.15 -4.89 14.35
CA ARG A 15 13.72 -6.15 14.84
C ARG A 15 14.73 -6.75 13.86
N ALA A 16 14.43 -6.69 12.56
CA ALA A 16 15.37 -7.14 11.52
C ALA A 16 16.68 -6.32 11.55
N ASN A 17 16.59 -5.00 11.71
CA ASN A 17 17.76 -4.13 11.82
C ASN A 17 18.53 -4.32 13.15
N MET A 18 17.84 -4.60 14.25
CA MET A 18 18.47 -4.96 15.53
C MET A 18 19.20 -6.30 15.42
N GLU A 19 18.63 -7.29 14.71
CA GLU A 19 19.31 -8.55 14.46
C GLU A 19 20.54 -8.39 13.56
N TYR A 20 20.47 -7.50 12.57
CA TYR A 20 21.65 -7.13 11.79
C TYR A 20 22.75 -6.50 12.68
N ALA A 21 22.39 -5.62 13.61
CA ALA A 21 23.34 -5.07 14.59
C ALA A 21 23.96 -6.17 15.48
N ARG A 22 23.18 -7.16 15.94
CA ARG A 22 23.72 -8.34 16.65
C ARG A 22 24.67 -9.15 15.77
N GLY A 23 24.38 -9.23 14.47
CA GLY A 23 25.26 -9.83 13.46
C GLY A 23 26.65 -9.17 13.42
N LEU A 24 26.71 -7.84 13.49
CA LEU A 24 27.97 -7.10 13.56
C LEU A 24 28.77 -7.43 14.84
N VAL A 25 28.08 -7.55 15.99
CA VAL A 25 28.72 -7.97 17.25
C VAL A 25 29.28 -9.39 17.13
N ARG A 26 28.49 -10.34 16.61
CA ARG A 26 28.97 -11.72 16.39
C ARG A 26 30.16 -11.73 15.45
N GLY A 27 30.14 -10.94 14.37
CA GLY A 27 31.26 -10.76 13.47
C GLY A 27 32.53 -10.30 14.19
N GLY A 28 32.41 -9.26 15.04
CA GLY A 28 33.51 -8.78 15.88
C GLY A 28 34.11 -9.87 16.76
N GLN A 29 33.29 -10.63 17.47
CA GLN A 29 33.75 -11.73 18.32
C GLN A 29 34.49 -12.83 17.53
N HIS A 30 34.10 -13.09 16.28
CA HIS A 30 34.81 -14.04 15.43
C HIS A 30 36.19 -13.49 15.02
N LEU A 31 36.28 -12.22 14.65
CA LEU A 31 37.56 -11.59 14.27
C LEU A 31 38.53 -11.44 15.46
N GLU A 32 38.02 -11.17 16.66
CA GLU A 32 38.82 -11.19 17.89
C GLU A 32 39.45 -12.56 18.13
N ARG A 33 38.67 -13.65 17.96
CA ARG A 33 39.17 -15.03 18.10
C ARG A 33 40.25 -15.36 17.07
N LEU A 34 40.13 -14.81 15.86
CA LEU A 34 41.15 -14.91 14.82
C LEU A 34 42.34 -13.98 15.03
N ARG A 35 42.32 -13.12 16.07
CA ARG A 35 43.36 -12.15 16.41
C ARG A 35 43.72 -11.24 15.23
N VAL A 36 42.72 -10.79 14.48
CA VAL A 36 42.92 -9.87 13.36
C VAL A 36 43.52 -8.56 13.88
N GLY A 37 44.70 -8.19 13.39
CA GLY A 37 45.42 -6.97 13.76
C GLY A 37 45.39 -5.86 12.71
N ALA A 38 44.67 -6.06 11.60
CA ALA A 38 44.60 -5.09 10.50
C ALA A 38 43.79 -3.82 10.85
N PHE A 39 42.90 -3.92 11.84
CA PHE A 39 42.10 -2.80 12.36
C PHE A 39 41.61 -3.11 13.78
N ASP A 40 41.08 -2.11 14.49
CA ASP A 40 40.48 -2.28 15.82
C ASP A 40 39.14 -3.00 15.70
N VAL A 41 39.07 -4.26 16.15
CA VAL A 41 37.83 -5.05 16.08
C VAL A 41 36.68 -4.40 16.87
N ALA A 42 37.00 -3.57 17.88
CA ALA A 42 35.99 -2.83 18.62
C ALA A 42 35.20 -1.84 17.73
N ASP A 43 35.71 -1.48 16.55
CA ASP A 43 34.96 -0.67 15.59
C ASP A 43 33.71 -1.40 15.05
N LEU A 44 33.69 -2.75 15.02
CA LEU A 44 32.46 -3.48 14.70
C LEU A 44 31.39 -3.34 15.80
N TYR A 45 31.79 -3.25 17.06
CA TYR A 45 30.86 -2.99 18.17
C TYR A 45 30.34 -1.55 18.13
N ARG A 46 31.20 -0.59 17.78
CA ARG A 46 30.79 0.80 17.54
C ARG A 46 29.80 0.89 16.38
N SER A 47 30.06 0.20 15.27
CA SER A 47 29.12 0.12 14.14
C SER A 47 27.79 -0.53 14.53
N ALA A 48 27.81 -1.59 15.34
CA ALA A 48 26.60 -2.23 15.87
C ALA A 48 25.76 -1.25 16.70
N TRP A 49 26.42 -0.46 17.56
CA TRP A 49 25.76 0.58 18.36
C TRP A 49 25.10 1.65 17.50
N VAL A 50 25.83 2.18 16.50
CA VAL A 50 25.30 3.17 15.55
C VAL A 50 24.12 2.59 14.78
N GLN A 51 24.23 1.34 14.32
CA GLN A 51 23.16 0.66 13.58
C GLN A 51 21.89 0.53 14.42
N ALA A 52 22.01 0.13 15.69
CA ALA A 52 20.86 -0.01 16.59
C ALA A 52 20.12 1.32 16.83
N VAL A 53 20.89 2.40 17.00
CA VAL A 53 20.33 3.76 17.14
C VAL A 53 19.64 4.22 15.87
N SER A 54 20.26 3.99 14.70
CA SER A 54 19.65 4.33 13.40
C SER A 54 18.38 3.51 13.14
N ALA A 55 18.35 2.25 13.57
CA ALA A 55 17.16 1.40 13.47
C ALA A 55 15.99 1.95 14.29
N LEU A 56 16.26 2.41 15.53
CA LEU A 56 15.24 3.05 16.37
C LEU A 56 14.73 4.35 15.74
N ASP A 57 15.62 5.21 15.26
CA ASP A 57 15.29 6.48 14.61
C ASP A 57 14.36 6.26 13.41
N HIS A 58 14.75 5.34 12.51
CA HIS A 58 13.93 4.94 11.36
C HIS A 58 12.56 4.41 11.78
N TRP A 59 12.51 3.56 12.80
CA TRP A 59 11.25 3.00 13.30
C TRP A 59 10.29 4.08 13.82
N VAL A 60 10.80 5.09 14.54
CA VAL A 60 9.96 6.22 15.01
C VAL A 60 9.37 6.98 13.83
N HIS A 61 10.15 7.23 12.77
CA HIS A 61 9.64 7.84 11.54
C HIS A 61 8.51 6.99 10.92
N SER A 62 8.74 5.69 10.73
CA SER A 62 7.77 4.80 10.10
C SER A 62 6.46 4.73 10.90
N GLU A 63 6.52 4.56 12.23
CA GLU A 63 5.33 4.57 13.08
C GLU A 63 4.59 5.91 13.05
N LEU A 64 5.32 7.03 13.10
CA LEU A 64 4.73 8.36 12.98
C LEU A 64 3.96 8.51 11.67
N TYR A 65 4.59 8.16 10.54
CA TYR A 65 3.98 8.33 9.23
C TYR A 65 2.79 7.41 9.02
N ASP A 66 2.93 6.12 9.31
CA ASP A 66 1.88 5.14 9.08
C ASP A 66 0.64 5.44 9.94
N ARG A 67 0.84 5.79 11.22
CA ARG A 67 -0.28 6.10 12.11
C ARG A 67 -0.93 7.44 11.78
N ALA A 68 -0.15 8.48 11.46
CA ALA A 68 -0.70 9.77 11.08
C ALA A 68 -1.52 9.68 9.78
N VAL A 69 -1.06 8.92 8.79
CA VAL A 69 -1.83 8.63 7.57
C VAL A 69 -3.12 7.88 7.92
N ALA A 70 -3.05 6.83 8.75
CA ALA A 70 -4.25 6.09 9.15
C ALA A 70 -5.27 7.00 9.87
N LEU A 71 -4.82 7.91 10.74
CA LEU A 71 -5.68 8.92 11.38
C LEU A 71 -6.32 9.89 10.38
N ALA A 72 -5.60 10.26 9.32
CA ALA A 72 -6.10 11.16 8.28
C ALA A 72 -7.20 10.51 7.42
N LEU A 73 -7.06 9.20 7.14
CA LEU A 73 -8.01 8.44 6.32
C LEU A 73 -9.30 8.07 7.06
N GLN A 74 -9.29 8.09 8.40
CA GLN A 74 -10.47 7.79 9.21
C GLN A 74 -11.23 9.05 9.59
N VAL A 75 -12.56 9.00 9.56
CA VAL A 75 -13.40 9.97 10.26
C VAL A 75 -13.61 9.45 11.68
N SER A 76 -12.89 10.03 12.65
CA SER A 76 -12.98 9.67 14.07
C SER A 76 -13.15 10.94 14.91
N GLU A 77 -14.02 10.88 15.91
CA GLU A 77 -14.20 11.95 16.91
C GLU A 77 -13.03 12.03 17.89
N GLN A 78 -12.24 10.96 18.04
CA GLN A 78 -11.10 10.89 18.94
C GLN A 78 -9.80 10.87 18.12
N ARG A 79 -9.19 12.05 17.98
CA ARG A 79 -7.86 12.23 17.36
C ARG A 79 -6.93 12.93 18.35
N PRO A 80 -5.63 12.59 18.38
CA PRO A 80 -4.66 13.25 19.25
C PRO A 80 -4.65 14.76 19.06
N ALA A 81 -4.55 15.53 20.14
CA ALA A 81 -4.64 16.99 20.05
C ALA A 81 -3.53 17.59 19.17
N ARG A 82 -2.35 16.96 19.17
CA ARG A 82 -1.20 17.36 18.35
C ARG A 82 -1.32 16.93 16.89
N PHE A 83 -2.11 15.89 16.58
CA PHE A 83 -2.45 15.52 15.20
C PHE A 83 -3.20 16.66 14.51
N LEU A 84 -4.21 17.21 15.18
CA LEU A 84 -5.06 18.29 14.65
C LEU A 84 -4.33 19.61 14.39
N ARG A 85 -3.10 19.75 14.89
CA ARG A 85 -2.23 20.92 14.67
C ARG A 85 -1.28 20.73 13.48
N ILE A 86 -1.34 19.61 12.78
CA ILE A 86 -0.58 19.40 11.55
C ILE A 86 -1.21 20.28 10.47
N GLU A 87 -0.52 21.37 10.13
CA GLU A 87 -0.86 22.24 9.01
C GLU A 87 -0.76 21.49 7.68
N VAL A 88 -1.77 21.67 6.83
CA VAL A 88 -1.88 21.06 5.50
C VAL A 88 -1.82 22.17 4.44
N PRO A 89 -0.86 22.14 3.49
CA PRO A 89 -0.78 23.14 2.42
C PRO A 89 -2.00 23.08 1.50
N MET A 90 -2.43 24.23 0.98
CA MET A 90 -3.55 24.28 0.03
C MET A 90 -3.30 23.46 -1.25
N GLY A 91 -2.07 23.45 -1.77
CA GLY A 91 -1.74 22.62 -2.95
C GLY A 91 -1.93 21.13 -2.72
N LEU A 92 -1.68 20.64 -1.49
CA LEU A 92 -1.97 19.25 -1.13
C LEU A 92 -3.48 18.98 -1.19
N LEU A 93 -4.28 19.89 -0.63
CA LEU A 93 -5.73 19.78 -0.66
C LEU A 93 -6.27 19.81 -2.09
N GLU A 94 -5.76 20.71 -2.93
CA GLU A 94 -6.11 20.81 -4.35
C GLU A 94 -5.77 19.55 -5.12
N ASP A 95 -4.58 18.96 -4.92
CA ASP A 95 -4.19 17.71 -5.57
C ASP A 95 -5.16 16.56 -5.25
N VAL A 96 -5.59 16.48 -3.98
CA VAL A 96 -6.56 15.47 -3.54
C VAL A 96 -7.95 15.74 -4.12
N LEU A 97 -8.41 17.00 -4.12
CA LEU A 97 -9.73 17.37 -4.64
C LEU A 97 -9.84 17.19 -6.16
N HIS A 98 -8.76 17.46 -6.90
CA HIS A 98 -8.71 17.30 -8.36
C HIS A 98 -8.33 15.87 -8.79
N HIS A 99 -8.19 14.93 -7.85
CA HIS A 99 -7.84 13.53 -8.11
C HIS A 99 -6.46 13.35 -8.80
N SER A 100 -5.56 14.31 -8.62
CA SER A 100 -4.17 14.27 -9.11
C SER A 100 -3.23 13.50 -8.16
N GLY A 101 -3.74 13.00 -7.04
CA GLY A 101 -3.06 12.11 -6.09
C GLY A 101 -3.97 11.73 -4.93
N SER A 102 -3.71 10.60 -4.28
CA SER A 102 -4.52 10.17 -3.12
C SER A 102 -4.18 10.95 -1.85
N LEU A 103 -5.12 11.08 -0.92
CA LEU A 103 -4.86 11.68 0.40
C LEU A 103 -3.74 10.92 1.14
N GLU A 104 -3.74 9.58 1.04
CA GLU A 104 -2.69 8.74 1.63
C GLU A 104 -1.30 9.12 1.13
N GLU A 105 -1.12 9.18 -0.19
CA GLU A 105 0.16 9.49 -0.83
C GLU A 105 0.61 10.92 -0.51
N ARG A 106 -0.25 11.90 -0.80
CA ARG A 106 0.09 13.32 -0.68
C ARG A 106 0.34 13.72 0.78
N PHE A 107 -0.44 13.20 1.72
CA PHE A 107 -0.23 13.46 3.13
C PHE A 107 1.04 12.79 3.65
N ARG A 108 1.34 11.56 3.22
CA ARG A 108 2.59 10.87 3.59
C ARG A 108 3.81 11.65 3.11
N ASP A 109 3.80 12.16 1.88
CA ASP A 109 4.91 12.96 1.35
C ASP A 109 5.08 14.26 2.12
N HIS A 110 3.98 14.91 2.48
CA HIS A 110 4.00 16.09 3.35
C HIS A 110 4.59 15.80 4.73
N LEU A 111 4.21 14.68 5.36
CA LEU A 111 4.78 14.25 6.65
C LEU A 111 6.29 13.99 6.53
N LYS A 112 6.74 13.35 5.44
CA LYS A 112 8.17 13.13 5.17
C LYS A 112 8.92 14.45 5.00
N ALA A 113 8.38 15.39 4.23
CA ALA A 113 8.99 16.70 4.06
C ALA A 113 9.06 17.49 5.39
N ARG A 114 8.00 17.41 6.20
CA ARG A 114 7.88 18.15 7.47
C ARG A 114 8.72 17.57 8.59
N PHE A 115 8.81 16.25 8.70
CA PHE A 115 9.44 15.60 9.85
C PHE A 115 10.73 14.86 9.51
N GLY A 116 11.00 14.57 8.22
CA GLY A 116 12.11 13.72 7.78
C GLY A 116 13.51 14.25 8.08
N TYR A 117 13.66 15.54 8.35
CA TYR A 117 14.94 16.14 8.77
C TYR A 117 15.17 16.05 10.30
N THR A 118 14.15 15.66 11.07
CA THR A 118 14.26 15.57 12.53
C THR A 118 14.81 14.20 12.89
N SER A 119 15.99 14.13 13.52
CA SER A 119 16.44 12.87 14.12
C SER A 119 15.70 12.61 15.43
N TYR A 120 15.12 11.42 15.53
CA TYR A 120 14.43 10.90 16.72
C TYR A 120 15.35 10.07 17.61
N GLN A 121 16.54 10.61 17.87
CA GLN A 121 17.50 10.03 18.81
C GLN A 121 17.33 10.62 20.22
N ASN A 122 16.88 11.87 20.35
CA ASN A 122 16.64 12.48 21.66
C ASN A 122 15.28 12.01 22.25
N PRO A 123 15.19 11.65 23.55
CA PRO A 123 13.93 11.21 24.17
C PRO A 123 12.78 12.22 24.07
N GLU A 124 13.06 13.52 24.11
CA GLU A 124 12.00 14.52 23.91
C GLU A 124 11.53 14.58 22.46
N LYS A 125 12.42 14.38 21.50
CA LYS A 125 12.02 14.31 20.08
C LYS A 125 11.18 13.07 19.80
N ILE A 126 11.52 11.93 20.40
CA ILE A 126 10.70 10.71 20.35
C ILE A 126 9.30 10.98 20.94
N LYS A 127 9.23 11.61 22.12
CA LYS A 127 7.94 12.00 22.74
C LYS A 127 7.15 12.94 21.84
N GLU A 128 7.80 13.94 21.27
CA GLU A 128 7.16 14.91 20.39
C GLU A 128 6.56 14.26 19.15
N ALA A 129 7.28 13.29 18.55
CA ALA A 129 6.80 12.51 17.41
C ALA A 129 5.52 11.75 17.76
N PHE A 130 5.58 10.90 18.80
CA PHE A 130 4.44 10.05 19.16
C PHE A 130 3.24 10.83 19.67
N ALA A 131 3.43 12.04 20.19
CA ALA A 131 2.33 12.91 20.57
C ALA A 131 1.45 13.34 19.37
N HIS A 132 1.92 13.23 18.13
CA HIS A 132 1.08 13.42 16.93
C HIS A 132 0.16 12.23 16.63
N VAL A 133 0.37 11.07 17.25
CA VAL A 133 -0.35 9.83 16.95
C VAL A 133 -0.94 9.14 18.18
N SER A 134 -0.67 9.65 19.38
CA SER A 134 -1.22 9.18 20.66
C SER A 134 -1.18 10.31 21.71
N ASP A 135 -2.18 10.36 22.60
CA ASP A 135 -2.19 11.27 23.76
C ASP A 135 -1.62 10.63 25.03
N ALA A 136 -1.02 9.43 24.91
CA ALA A 136 -0.47 8.70 26.05
C ALA A 136 0.69 9.46 26.75
N GLN A 137 0.78 9.32 28.07
CA GLN A 137 1.96 9.76 28.84
C GLN A 137 3.14 8.81 28.57
N LEU A 138 3.82 9.05 27.45
CA LEU A 138 4.75 8.10 26.83
C LEU A 138 5.77 7.51 27.82
N TRP A 139 6.61 8.34 28.43
CA TRP A 139 7.72 7.86 29.25
C TRP A 139 7.28 7.25 30.58
N ASP A 140 6.15 7.70 31.14
CA ASP A 140 5.55 7.07 32.32
C ASP A 140 4.99 5.68 31.99
N GLY A 141 4.33 5.54 30.84
CA GLY A 141 3.86 4.26 30.33
C GLY A 141 5.02 3.30 30.06
N VAL A 142 6.08 3.77 29.40
CA VAL A 142 7.26 2.97 29.06
C VAL A 142 7.96 2.48 30.33
N ALA A 143 8.19 3.36 31.30
CA ALA A 143 8.81 2.99 32.57
C ALA A 143 7.98 1.95 33.33
N ARG A 144 6.65 2.10 33.34
CA ARG A 144 5.74 1.14 33.96
C ARG A 144 5.79 -0.23 33.28
N HIS A 145 5.82 -0.26 31.94
CA HIS A 145 5.92 -1.49 31.17
C HIS A 145 7.26 -2.19 31.38
N LEU A 146 8.39 -1.46 31.29
CA LEU A 146 9.73 -2.01 31.53
C LEU A 146 9.93 -2.49 32.96
N SER A 147 9.17 -1.96 33.93
CA SER A 147 9.25 -2.40 35.33
C SER A 147 8.58 -3.74 35.61
N GLN A 148 7.81 -4.29 34.66
CA GLN A 148 7.16 -5.58 34.81
C GLN A 148 8.15 -6.75 34.89
N ASP A 149 9.36 -6.57 34.36
CA ASP A 149 10.46 -7.55 34.39
C ASP A 149 11.16 -7.62 35.77
N GLY A 150 10.63 -6.94 36.81
CA GLY A 150 11.14 -6.99 38.18
C GLY A 150 12.22 -5.96 38.51
N VAL A 151 12.71 -5.19 37.53
CA VAL A 151 13.64 -4.06 37.73
C VAL A 151 12.85 -2.76 37.72
N ALA A 152 12.88 -1.98 38.81
CA ALA A 152 12.15 -0.72 38.87
C ALA A 152 12.78 0.36 37.96
N TRP A 153 11.98 0.88 37.02
CA TRP A 153 12.33 1.99 36.14
C TRP A 153 11.43 3.20 36.43
N SER A 154 12.03 4.38 36.49
CA SER A 154 11.30 5.66 36.44
C SER A 154 11.38 6.27 35.03
N HIS A 155 10.44 7.15 34.65
CA HIS A 155 10.52 7.86 33.37
C HIS A 155 11.87 8.55 33.19
N GLN A 156 12.45 9.06 34.28
CA GLN A 156 13.69 9.82 34.28
C GLN A 156 14.87 8.90 33.96
N SER A 157 14.98 7.77 34.66
CA SER A 157 16.04 6.79 34.43
C SER A 157 16.01 6.19 33.01
N VAL A 158 14.82 5.96 32.45
CA VAL A 158 14.67 5.48 31.06
C VAL A 158 15.19 6.54 30.08
N ARG A 159 14.74 7.78 30.23
CA ARG A 159 15.15 8.90 29.36
C ARG A 159 16.65 9.18 29.47
N GLU A 160 17.21 9.14 30.67
CA GLU A 160 18.64 9.31 30.91
C GLU A 160 19.44 8.22 30.21
N ARG A 161 19.04 6.95 30.35
CA ARG A 161 19.72 5.83 29.68
C ARG A 161 19.66 5.94 28.16
N VAL A 162 18.50 6.29 27.59
CA VAL A 162 18.38 6.55 26.14
C VAL A 162 19.31 7.70 25.75
N SER A 163 19.34 8.79 26.51
CA SER A 163 20.20 9.95 26.23
C SER A 163 21.69 9.59 26.24
N LEU A 164 22.15 8.79 27.20
CA LEU A 164 23.53 8.31 27.26
C LEU A 164 23.90 7.48 26.02
N ILE A 165 23.00 6.61 25.58
CA ILE A 165 23.22 5.78 24.38
C ILE A 165 23.39 6.64 23.13
N MET A 166 22.57 7.68 23.01
CA MET A 166 22.52 8.56 21.84
C MET A 166 23.71 9.51 21.83
N ASN A 167 24.13 10.01 23.00
CA ASN A 167 25.35 10.78 23.15
C ASN A 167 26.57 9.98 22.72
N ARG A 168 26.68 8.71 23.14
CA ARG A 168 27.78 7.83 22.71
C ARG A 168 27.75 7.59 21.20
N ARG A 169 26.58 7.35 20.61
CA ARG A 169 26.44 7.24 19.15
C ARG A 169 26.95 8.47 18.42
N ASN A 170 26.66 9.67 18.93
CA ASN A 170 27.16 10.92 18.33
C ASN A 170 28.68 11.05 18.45
N LEU A 171 29.26 10.63 19.58
CA LEU A 171 30.72 10.56 19.73
C LEU A 171 31.34 9.59 18.72
N ILE A 172 30.77 8.39 18.57
CA ILE A 172 31.22 7.40 17.58
C ILE A 172 31.16 7.98 16.16
N ALA A 173 30.03 8.54 15.77
CA ALA A 173 29.78 8.98 14.40
C ALA A 173 30.54 10.26 14.00
N HIS A 174 30.74 11.19 14.94
CA HIS A 174 31.25 12.54 14.62
C HIS A 174 32.57 12.88 15.30
N ALA A 175 32.92 12.22 16.40
CA ALA A 175 34.10 12.55 17.21
C ALA A 175 35.06 11.35 17.39
N ALA A 176 34.96 10.33 16.53
CA ALA A 176 35.76 9.11 16.57
C ALA A 176 35.75 8.38 17.93
N ASP A 177 34.66 8.55 18.71
CA ASP A 177 34.47 8.01 20.06
C ASP A 177 35.55 8.42 21.08
N LEU A 178 36.18 9.58 20.89
CA LEU A 178 37.26 10.05 21.76
C LEU A 178 36.74 10.56 23.10
N ASP A 179 37.34 10.09 24.19
CA ASP A 179 37.18 10.63 25.54
C ASP A 179 37.88 11.99 25.62
N PRO A 180 37.17 13.09 25.95
CA PRO A 180 37.74 14.42 26.05
C PRO A 180 38.86 14.58 27.09
N ALA A 181 38.84 13.78 28.16
CA ALA A 181 39.82 13.87 29.23
C ALA A 181 41.14 13.16 28.86
N THR A 182 41.06 12.05 28.12
CA THR A 182 42.22 11.21 27.81
C THR A 182 42.69 11.31 26.36
N GLY A 183 41.87 11.84 25.46
CA GLY A 183 42.12 11.89 24.02
C GLY A 183 42.17 10.52 23.34
N LYS A 184 41.79 9.45 24.05
CA LYS A 184 41.76 8.08 23.55
C LYS A 184 40.34 7.67 23.21
N ARG A 185 40.18 6.70 22.30
CA ARG A 185 38.85 6.12 22.04
C ARG A 185 38.31 5.45 23.30
N THR A 186 37.04 5.66 23.57
CA THR A 186 36.32 5.03 24.67
C THR A 186 36.26 3.52 24.43
N PRO A 187 36.75 2.67 25.35
CA PRO A 187 36.69 1.23 25.19
C PRO A 187 35.25 0.73 25.04
N ILE A 188 35.03 -0.29 24.21
CA ILE A 188 33.75 -0.96 24.05
C ILE A 188 33.96 -2.46 23.88
N GLN A 189 33.14 -3.25 24.56
CA GLN A 189 33.13 -4.70 24.48
C GLN A 189 31.85 -5.21 23.80
N ALA A 190 31.91 -6.44 23.30
CA ALA A 190 30.78 -7.10 22.64
C ALA A 190 29.50 -7.13 23.50
N HIS A 191 29.65 -7.37 24.82
CA HIS A 191 28.50 -7.45 25.72
C HIS A 191 27.81 -6.09 25.89
N GLU A 192 28.56 -5.00 26.01
CA GLU A 192 28.02 -3.64 26.11
C GLU A 192 27.20 -3.25 24.87
N ALA A 193 27.69 -3.62 23.68
CA ALA A 193 26.97 -3.39 22.43
C ALA A 193 25.69 -4.23 22.36
N THR A 194 25.76 -5.51 22.75
CA THR A 194 24.60 -6.42 22.78
C THR A 194 23.52 -5.91 23.75
N GLU A 195 23.91 -5.55 24.98
CA GLU A 195 23.00 -5.02 25.99
C GLU A 195 22.31 -3.73 25.54
N THR A 196 23.03 -2.89 24.78
CA THR A 196 22.46 -1.67 24.20
C THR A 196 21.44 -1.98 23.11
N ILE A 197 21.74 -2.92 22.21
CA ILE A 197 20.80 -3.36 21.17
C ILE A 197 19.52 -3.90 21.82
N ASP A 198 19.66 -4.82 22.77
CA ASP A 198 18.54 -5.45 23.46
C ASP A 198 17.74 -4.46 24.31
N TRP A 199 18.40 -3.44 24.86
CA TRP A 199 17.72 -2.37 25.58
C TRP A 199 16.90 -1.47 24.65
N LEU A 200 17.47 -1.02 23.52
CA LEU A 200 16.73 -0.17 22.58
C LEU A 200 15.54 -0.91 21.96
N GLU A 201 15.69 -2.20 21.64
CA GLU A 201 14.57 -3.02 21.17
C GLU A 201 13.45 -3.11 22.23
N ARG A 202 13.80 -3.34 23.50
CA ARG A 202 12.82 -3.35 24.61
C ARG A 202 12.12 -2.02 24.78
N VAL A 203 12.84 -0.90 24.68
CA VAL A 203 12.24 0.44 24.74
C VAL A 203 11.26 0.65 23.59
N ALA A 204 11.59 0.25 22.37
CA ALA A 204 10.69 0.38 21.22
C ALA A 204 9.42 -0.48 21.37
N VAL A 205 9.57 -1.72 21.84
CA VAL A 205 8.42 -2.60 22.15
C VAL A 205 7.52 -1.98 23.23
N ALA A 206 8.12 -1.46 24.31
CA ALA A 206 7.38 -0.77 25.37
C ALA A 206 6.68 0.50 24.86
N ILE A 207 7.31 1.29 24.00
CA ILE A 207 6.68 2.43 23.34
C ILE A 207 5.49 1.96 22.49
N SER A 208 5.67 0.91 21.68
CA SER A 208 4.61 0.34 20.83
C SER A 208 3.39 -0.09 21.64
N HIS A 209 3.62 -0.74 22.79
CA HIS A 209 2.57 -1.10 23.74
C HIS A 209 1.85 0.16 24.27
N VAL A 210 2.60 1.19 24.69
CA VAL A 210 2.05 2.40 25.30
C VAL A 210 1.24 3.25 24.32
N ILE A 211 1.68 3.36 23.05
CA ILE A 211 0.94 4.10 22.02
C ILE A 211 -0.24 3.29 21.45
N GLY A 212 -0.35 2.01 21.81
CA GLY A 212 -1.45 1.13 21.43
C GLY A 212 -1.38 0.65 19.97
N PRO A 213 -2.39 -0.12 19.53
CA PRO A 213 -2.47 -0.59 18.14
C PRO A 213 -2.57 0.60 17.17
N PRO A 214 -2.02 0.47 15.94
CA PRO A 214 -2.22 1.48 14.92
C PRO A 214 -3.72 1.63 14.60
N PRO A 215 -4.19 2.84 14.26
CA PRO A 215 -5.57 3.03 13.81
C PRO A 215 -5.88 2.11 12.63
N ALA A 216 -7.01 1.41 12.67
CA ALA A 216 -7.41 0.49 11.61
C ALA A 216 -7.66 1.22 10.28
N LEU A 217 -6.83 1.03 9.26
CA LEU A 217 -7.09 1.63 7.95
C LEU A 217 -8.54 1.35 7.53
N PRO A 218 -9.28 2.35 7.02
CA PRO A 218 -10.61 2.09 6.53
C PRO A 218 -10.50 0.93 5.55
N SER A 219 -11.32 -0.12 5.72
CA SER A 219 -11.41 -1.11 4.66
C SER A 219 -11.72 -0.32 3.41
N GLN A 220 -10.91 -0.41 2.36
CA GLN A 220 -11.33 0.10 1.05
C GLN A 220 -12.67 -0.56 0.78
N ALA A 221 -13.77 0.16 1.03
CA ALA A 221 -15.06 -0.26 0.56
C ALA A 221 -14.84 -0.38 -0.94
N LYS A 222 -14.96 -1.59 -1.48
CA LYS A 222 -14.87 -1.83 -2.91
C LYS A 222 -15.92 -0.93 -3.55
N HIS A 223 -15.50 0.26 -4.03
CA HIS A 223 -16.39 1.17 -4.71
C HIS A 223 -16.88 0.42 -5.94
N THR A 224 -18.16 0.07 -5.91
CA THR A 224 -18.78 -0.69 -6.99
C THR A 224 -19.48 0.34 -7.86
N TRP A 225 -18.97 0.54 -9.08
CA TRP A 225 -19.50 1.55 -9.98
C TRP A 225 -21.00 1.32 -10.23
N THR A 226 -21.81 2.33 -9.93
CA THR A 226 -23.25 2.29 -10.18
C THR A 226 -23.54 2.43 -11.67
N ARG A 227 -24.73 1.99 -12.10
CA ARG A 227 -25.20 2.21 -13.47
C ARG A 227 -25.09 3.69 -13.88
N GLN A 228 -25.53 4.58 -12.99
CA GLN A 228 -25.52 6.01 -13.26
C GLN A 228 -24.09 6.57 -13.46
N GLU A 229 -23.12 6.09 -12.68
CA GLU A 229 -21.72 6.52 -12.82
C GLU A 229 -21.10 5.99 -14.13
N ILE A 230 -21.44 4.76 -14.53
CA ILE A 230 -21.02 4.21 -15.84
C ILE A 230 -21.62 5.02 -17.00
N ASP A 231 -22.91 5.35 -16.93
CA ASP A 231 -23.57 6.18 -17.95
C ASP A 231 -22.89 7.55 -18.06
N ASN A 232 -22.56 8.16 -16.92
CA ASN A 232 -21.86 9.45 -16.88
C ASN A 232 -20.44 9.34 -17.43
N ALA A 233 -19.71 8.28 -17.09
CA ALA A 233 -18.36 8.02 -17.60
C ALA A 233 -18.36 7.86 -19.13
N VAL A 234 -19.30 7.10 -19.68
CA VAL A 234 -19.44 6.94 -21.15
C VAL A 234 -19.78 8.27 -21.81
N LYS A 235 -20.71 9.06 -21.24
CA LYS A 235 -21.05 10.41 -21.76
C LYS A 235 -19.87 11.38 -21.72
N ALA A 236 -18.94 11.21 -20.77
CA ALA A 236 -17.76 12.05 -20.62
C ALA A 236 -16.60 11.69 -21.57
N ILE A 237 -16.69 10.61 -22.34
CA ILE A 237 -15.69 10.26 -23.37
C ILE A 237 -15.61 11.42 -24.39
N ALA A 238 -14.41 11.95 -24.62
CA ALA A 238 -14.20 13.11 -25.48
C ALA A 238 -14.46 12.79 -26.96
N ASP A 239 -13.91 11.67 -27.45
CA ASP A 239 -14.05 11.24 -28.84
C ASP A 239 -15.52 10.88 -29.19
N PRO A 240 -16.13 11.52 -30.20
CA PRO A 240 -17.55 11.31 -30.52
C PRO A 240 -17.90 9.89 -30.95
N ASP A 241 -17.06 9.23 -31.74
CA ASP A 241 -17.33 7.90 -32.28
C ASP A 241 -17.20 6.84 -31.18
N THR A 242 -16.18 6.97 -30.34
CA THR A 242 -15.99 6.15 -29.12
C THR A 242 -17.14 6.32 -28.15
N ARG A 243 -17.58 7.55 -27.91
CA ARG A 243 -18.74 7.85 -27.05
C ARG A 243 -20.02 7.25 -27.62
N ALA A 244 -20.25 7.39 -28.93
CA ALA A 244 -21.39 6.80 -29.61
C ALA A 244 -21.38 5.26 -29.51
N ALA A 245 -20.21 4.63 -29.64
CA ALA A 245 -20.06 3.19 -29.50
C ALA A 245 -20.43 2.71 -28.08
N GLY A 246 -19.92 3.39 -27.05
CA GLY A 246 -20.27 3.10 -25.66
C GLY A 246 -21.76 3.27 -25.37
N LEU A 247 -22.39 4.36 -25.84
CA LEU A 247 -23.82 4.60 -25.66
C LEU A 247 -24.68 3.55 -26.37
N ARG A 248 -24.30 3.14 -27.59
CA ARG A 248 -25.01 2.09 -28.33
C ARG A 248 -24.94 0.73 -27.64
N LEU A 249 -23.80 0.36 -27.06
CA LEU A 249 -23.66 -0.86 -26.25
C LEU A 249 -24.59 -0.83 -25.04
N LEU A 250 -24.66 0.30 -24.32
CA LEU A 250 -25.53 0.45 -23.16
C LEU A 250 -27.02 0.42 -23.53
N ALA A 251 -27.40 1.06 -24.64
CA ALA A 251 -28.76 1.01 -25.16
C ALA A 251 -29.18 -0.42 -25.55
N HIS A 252 -28.31 -1.13 -26.27
CA HIS A 252 -28.54 -2.53 -26.62
C HIS A 252 -28.70 -3.41 -25.37
N ALA A 253 -27.89 -3.17 -24.33
CA ALA A 253 -28.00 -3.88 -23.06
C ALA A 253 -29.38 -3.66 -22.40
N ASP A 254 -29.90 -2.43 -22.43
CA ASP A 254 -31.24 -2.11 -21.90
C ASP A 254 -32.36 -2.77 -22.71
N GLU A 255 -32.29 -2.69 -24.04
CA GLU A 255 -33.27 -3.28 -24.96
C GLU A 255 -33.38 -4.80 -24.80
N HIS A 256 -32.27 -5.47 -24.49
CA HIS A 256 -32.19 -6.92 -24.31
C HIS A 256 -32.26 -7.37 -22.84
N GLY A 257 -32.72 -6.51 -21.93
CA GLY A 257 -32.97 -6.85 -20.53
C GLY A 257 -31.71 -7.24 -19.74
N ALA A 258 -30.54 -6.79 -20.18
CA ALA A 258 -29.29 -7.05 -19.50
C ALA A 258 -29.17 -6.25 -18.19
N GLN A 259 -28.44 -6.80 -17.23
CA GLN A 259 -28.14 -6.13 -15.97
C GLN A 259 -26.66 -5.72 -15.94
N LEU A 260 -26.39 -4.46 -15.63
CA LEU A 260 -25.03 -4.01 -15.34
C LEU A 260 -24.67 -4.28 -13.89
N LYS A 261 -23.46 -4.80 -13.66
CA LYS A 261 -22.83 -4.89 -12.35
C LYS A 261 -21.49 -4.18 -12.39
N GLY A 262 -21.35 -3.13 -11.58
CA GLY A 262 -20.11 -2.37 -11.46
C GLY A 262 -18.91 -3.23 -11.09
N GLY A 263 -17.76 -2.92 -11.67
CA GLY A 263 -16.47 -3.39 -11.19
C GLY A 263 -16.07 -2.66 -9.92
N SER A 264 -15.00 -3.16 -9.27
CA SER A 264 -14.42 -2.54 -8.07
C SER A 264 -13.05 -1.89 -8.33
N GLY A 265 -12.71 -1.68 -9.60
CA GLY A 265 -11.45 -1.06 -10.00
C GLY A 265 -11.49 0.47 -9.87
N ALA A 266 -10.31 1.09 -9.87
CA ALA A 266 -10.16 2.54 -9.78
C ALA A 266 -10.77 3.31 -10.96
N ALA A 267 -10.94 2.66 -12.13
CA ALA A 267 -11.58 3.23 -13.30
C ALA A 267 -13.01 2.68 -13.48
N PRO A 268 -13.94 3.48 -14.06
CA PRO A 268 -15.31 3.05 -14.29
C PRO A 268 -15.34 1.79 -15.15
N SER A 269 -15.96 0.73 -14.62
CA SER A 269 -16.07 -0.55 -15.31
C SER A 269 -17.34 -1.27 -14.88
N ALA A 270 -17.90 -2.09 -15.78
CA ALA A 270 -19.06 -2.90 -15.47
C ALA A 270 -19.08 -4.20 -16.30
N GLY A 271 -19.50 -5.29 -15.66
CA GLY A 271 -19.95 -6.47 -16.39
C GLY A 271 -21.38 -6.29 -16.86
N VAL A 272 -21.65 -6.59 -18.13
CA VAL A 272 -22.99 -6.53 -18.75
C VAL A 272 -23.54 -7.96 -18.83
N TYR A 273 -24.58 -8.23 -18.03
CA TYR A 273 -25.14 -9.56 -17.84
C TYR A 273 -26.44 -9.75 -18.62
N TYR A 274 -26.38 -10.47 -19.73
CA TYR A 274 -27.54 -10.77 -20.57
C TYR A 274 -28.27 -12.04 -20.10
N PRO A 275 -29.58 -12.17 -20.39
CA PRO A 275 -30.30 -13.42 -20.23
C PRO A 275 -29.87 -14.42 -21.33
N VAL A 276 -29.30 -15.55 -20.92
CA VAL A 276 -28.83 -16.62 -21.81
C VAL A 276 -29.28 -17.96 -21.22
N GLY A 277 -30.09 -18.72 -21.95
CA GLY A 277 -30.60 -20.02 -21.49
C GLY A 277 -31.33 -19.97 -20.14
N GLY A 278 -32.06 -18.87 -19.87
CA GLY A 278 -32.79 -18.65 -18.61
C GLY A 278 -31.92 -18.23 -17.41
N LYS A 279 -30.60 -18.03 -17.59
CA LYS A 279 -29.68 -17.51 -16.55
C LYS A 279 -29.03 -16.22 -17.00
N ARG A 280 -28.65 -15.35 -16.05
CA ARG A 280 -27.87 -14.14 -16.37
C ARG A 280 -26.38 -14.48 -16.49
N ARG A 281 -25.79 -14.16 -17.64
CA ARG A 281 -24.36 -14.38 -17.93
C ARG A 281 -23.72 -13.08 -18.38
N SER A 282 -22.52 -12.79 -17.89
CA SER A 282 -21.77 -11.65 -18.38
C SER A 282 -21.24 -11.98 -19.76
N LEU A 283 -21.79 -11.36 -20.79
CA LEU A 283 -21.31 -11.51 -22.16
C LEU A 283 -20.27 -10.45 -22.52
N VAL A 284 -20.33 -9.30 -21.83
CA VAL A 284 -19.40 -8.20 -22.05
C VAL A 284 -18.88 -7.68 -20.71
N SER A 285 -17.61 -7.32 -20.66
CA SER A 285 -17.02 -6.46 -19.63
C SER A 285 -16.67 -5.13 -20.28
N LEU A 286 -17.24 -4.03 -19.80
CA LEU A 286 -16.98 -2.67 -20.28
C LEU A 286 -16.00 -1.96 -19.34
N TYR A 287 -14.98 -1.34 -19.91
CA TYR A 287 -13.98 -0.53 -19.22
C TYR A 287 -13.96 0.88 -19.81
N VAL A 288 -14.25 1.89 -18.99
CA VAL A 288 -14.28 3.31 -19.40
C VAL A 288 -13.07 4.03 -18.82
N SER A 289 -11.89 3.46 -19.07
CA SER A 289 -10.62 4.03 -18.61
C SER A 289 -10.29 5.33 -19.35
N PRO A 290 -9.75 6.35 -18.66
CA PRO A 290 -9.27 7.55 -19.33
C PRO A 290 -8.24 7.21 -20.41
N GLY A 291 -8.52 7.58 -21.66
CA GLY A 291 -7.61 7.43 -22.81
C GLY A 291 -7.63 6.08 -23.52
N ASN A 292 -8.19 5.02 -22.95
CA ASN A 292 -8.29 3.71 -23.62
C ASN A 292 -9.55 2.94 -23.17
N PRO A 293 -10.76 3.42 -23.51
CA PRO A 293 -11.98 2.72 -23.20
C PRO A 293 -12.12 1.47 -24.09
N ALA A 294 -12.44 0.33 -23.49
CA ALA A 294 -12.47 -0.96 -24.17
C ALA A 294 -13.63 -1.81 -23.68
N LEU A 295 -14.01 -2.81 -24.49
CA LEU A 295 -14.89 -3.88 -24.07
C LEU A 295 -14.23 -5.23 -24.28
N THR A 296 -14.60 -6.20 -23.47
CA THR A 296 -14.14 -7.59 -23.57
C THR A 296 -15.34 -8.50 -23.75
N VAL A 297 -15.31 -9.42 -24.71
CA VAL A 297 -16.39 -10.40 -24.94
C VAL A 297 -16.09 -11.70 -24.20
N ASN A 298 -17.04 -12.13 -23.38
CA ASN A 298 -16.90 -13.22 -22.43
C ASN A 298 -17.38 -14.57 -22.99
N LEU A 299 -16.76 -15.03 -24.08
CA LEU A 299 -17.19 -16.23 -24.83
C LEU A 299 -17.25 -17.51 -23.98
N ARG A 300 -16.35 -17.66 -23.00
CA ARG A 300 -16.38 -18.80 -22.06
C ARG A 300 -17.73 -18.98 -21.38
N SER A 301 -18.40 -17.88 -21.06
CA SER A 301 -19.68 -17.91 -20.35
C SER A 301 -20.83 -18.48 -21.19
N ILE A 302 -20.69 -18.42 -22.51
CA ILE A 302 -21.60 -19.03 -23.49
C ILE A 302 -21.18 -20.48 -23.74
N TRP A 303 -19.88 -20.70 -23.97
CA TRP A 303 -19.31 -22.02 -24.27
C TRP A 303 -19.60 -23.07 -23.18
N ASP A 304 -19.48 -22.70 -21.91
CA ASP A 304 -19.78 -23.61 -20.79
C ASP A 304 -21.26 -24.04 -20.73
N GLN A 305 -22.16 -23.40 -21.50
CA GLN A 305 -23.59 -23.71 -21.56
C GLN A 305 -24.00 -24.34 -22.89
N ASP A 306 -23.53 -23.79 -24.00
CA ASP A 306 -23.84 -24.26 -25.35
C ASP A 306 -22.66 -23.95 -26.28
N GLU A 307 -21.90 -24.98 -26.63
CA GLU A 307 -20.74 -24.90 -27.51
C GLU A 307 -21.15 -24.48 -28.94
N ALA A 308 -22.27 -24.99 -29.45
CA ALA A 308 -22.74 -24.63 -30.79
C ALA A 308 -23.15 -23.16 -30.86
N LEU A 309 -23.79 -22.65 -29.80
CA LEU A 309 -24.11 -21.23 -29.68
C LEU A 309 -22.84 -20.37 -29.62
N ALA A 310 -21.84 -20.76 -28.84
CA ALA A 310 -20.58 -20.02 -28.76
C ALA A 310 -19.82 -19.99 -30.09
N LEU A 311 -19.84 -21.10 -30.84
CA LEU A 311 -19.30 -21.16 -32.20
C LEU A 311 -20.10 -20.28 -33.18
N GLY A 312 -21.42 -20.20 -33.05
CA GLY A 312 -22.26 -19.29 -33.84
C GLY A 312 -21.92 -17.82 -33.60
N VAL A 313 -21.73 -17.43 -32.32
CA VAL A 313 -21.28 -16.08 -31.95
C VAL A 313 -19.90 -15.78 -32.53
N LEU A 314 -18.98 -16.74 -32.46
CA LEU A 314 -17.65 -16.61 -33.06
C LEU A 314 -17.68 -16.47 -34.58
N ALA A 315 -18.57 -17.22 -35.25
CA ALA A 315 -18.75 -17.13 -36.69
C ALA A 315 -19.25 -15.73 -37.10
N GLU A 316 -20.26 -15.19 -36.41
CA GLU A 316 -20.76 -13.83 -36.64
C GLU A 316 -19.65 -12.78 -36.46
N LEU A 317 -18.84 -12.89 -35.40
CA LEU A 317 -17.73 -11.97 -35.18
C LEU A 317 -16.65 -12.05 -36.27
N ARG A 318 -16.41 -13.25 -36.82
CA ARG A 318 -15.40 -13.48 -37.88
C ARG A 318 -15.87 -13.12 -39.27
N ASP A 319 -17.18 -13.06 -39.51
CA ASP A 319 -17.73 -12.64 -40.80
C ASP A 319 -17.38 -11.18 -41.11
N HIS A 320 -17.12 -10.37 -40.07
CA HIS A 320 -16.67 -9.00 -40.22
C HIS A 320 -15.13 -8.89 -40.30
N PRO A 321 -14.56 -8.42 -41.43
CA PRO A 321 -13.11 -8.46 -41.68
C PRO A 321 -12.30 -7.62 -40.68
N GLY A 322 -12.85 -6.49 -40.23
CA GLY A 322 -12.20 -5.64 -39.22
C GLY A 322 -12.18 -6.25 -37.81
N LEU A 323 -13.13 -7.15 -37.49
CA LEU A 323 -13.16 -7.85 -36.21
C LEU A 323 -12.32 -9.13 -36.29
N ALA A 324 -12.41 -9.87 -37.40
CA ALA A 324 -11.61 -11.05 -37.67
C ALA A 324 -10.10 -10.78 -37.53
N ALA A 325 -9.63 -9.63 -38.00
CA ALA A 325 -8.22 -9.23 -37.86
C ALA A 325 -7.76 -9.04 -36.40
N LEU A 326 -8.69 -8.83 -35.46
CA LEU A 326 -8.43 -8.62 -34.03
C LEU A 326 -8.60 -9.91 -33.21
N LEU A 327 -9.11 -10.97 -33.82
CA LEU A 327 -9.42 -12.25 -33.16
C LEU A 327 -8.33 -13.30 -33.48
N PRO A 328 -7.83 -14.05 -32.48
CA PRO A 328 -6.99 -15.23 -32.74
C PRO A 328 -7.65 -16.22 -33.72
N ALA A 329 -6.81 -16.92 -34.50
CA ALA A 329 -7.28 -17.95 -35.43
C ALA A 329 -7.74 -19.23 -34.70
N ASP A 330 -7.27 -19.46 -33.48
CA ASP A 330 -7.59 -20.62 -32.66
C ASP A 330 -8.81 -20.35 -31.76
N ASP A 331 -9.85 -21.18 -31.94
CA ASP A 331 -11.13 -21.10 -31.22
C ASP A 331 -10.96 -21.40 -29.73
N GLU A 332 -10.11 -22.35 -29.37
CA GLU A 332 -9.86 -22.74 -27.99
C GLU A 332 -9.09 -21.63 -27.25
N GLU A 333 -8.18 -20.96 -27.97
CA GLU A 333 -7.47 -19.78 -27.47
C GLU A 333 -8.41 -18.59 -27.24
N LEU A 334 -9.33 -18.34 -28.17
CA LEU A 334 -10.34 -17.27 -28.11
C LEU A 334 -11.28 -17.43 -26.92
N VAL A 335 -11.77 -18.65 -26.69
CA VAL A 335 -12.65 -18.98 -25.57
C VAL A 335 -11.94 -18.76 -24.24
N ARG A 336 -10.63 -18.99 -24.18
CA ARG A 336 -9.83 -18.82 -22.95
C ARG A 336 -9.41 -17.38 -22.68
N LYS A 337 -9.10 -16.60 -23.72
CA LYS A 337 -8.43 -15.29 -23.57
C LYS A 337 -9.37 -14.09 -23.45
N TYR A 338 -10.66 -14.25 -23.74
CA TYR A 338 -11.65 -13.18 -23.70
C TYR A 338 -11.24 -12.00 -24.61
N PRO A 339 -11.59 -12.03 -25.92
CA PRO A 339 -11.13 -11.01 -26.86
C PRO A 339 -11.56 -9.61 -26.40
N SER A 340 -10.61 -8.69 -26.41
CA SER A 340 -10.79 -7.31 -25.99
C SER A 340 -10.67 -6.37 -27.19
N PHE A 341 -11.61 -5.45 -27.29
CA PHE A 341 -11.73 -4.49 -28.37
C PHE A 341 -11.70 -3.08 -27.80
N ASP A 342 -10.82 -2.25 -28.33
CA ASP A 342 -10.82 -0.82 -28.08
C ASP A 342 -12.09 -0.18 -28.68
N LEU A 343 -12.79 0.66 -27.89
CA LEU A 343 -14.04 1.28 -28.33
C LEU A 343 -13.82 2.28 -29.46
N ALA A 344 -12.66 2.95 -29.51
CA ALA A 344 -12.35 3.85 -30.62
C ALA A 344 -12.24 3.09 -31.94
N THR A 345 -11.58 1.93 -31.92
CA THR A 345 -11.47 1.03 -33.07
C THR A 345 -12.85 0.51 -33.50
N LEU A 346 -13.71 0.10 -32.57
CA LEU A 346 -15.08 -0.35 -32.88
C LEU A 346 -15.97 0.78 -33.41
N GLY A 347 -15.79 2.01 -32.92
CA GLY A 347 -16.52 3.19 -33.39
C GLY A 347 -16.10 3.64 -34.78
N ALA A 348 -14.79 3.57 -35.08
CA ALA A 348 -14.23 4.01 -36.36
C ALA A 348 -14.35 2.97 -37.48
N THR A 349 -14.48 1.69 -37.15
CA THR A 349 -14.57 0.61 -38.15
C THR A 349 -16.03 0.45 -38.62
N PRO A 350 -16.32 0.60 -39.94
CA PRO A 350 -17.68 0.50 -40.46
C PRO A 350 -18.35 -0.83 -40.06
N ASP A 351 -19.56 -0.77 -39.48
CA ASP A 351 -20.37 -1.91 -39.00
C ASP A 351 -19.72 -2.88 -38.00
N ALA A 352 -18.53 -2.60 -37.47
CA ALA A 352 -17.88 -3.48 -36.48
C ALA A 352 -18.70 -3.60 -35.19
N LEU A 353 -19.15 -2.47 -34.63
CA LEU A 353 -20.03 -2.50 -33.47
C LEU A 353 -21.38 -3.15 -33.80
N GLY A 354 -21.94 -2.93 -35.00
CA GLY A 354 -23.20 -3.54 -35.41
C GLY A 354 -23.10 -5.07 -35.43
N THR A 355 -22.03 -5.59 -36.02
CA THR A 355 -21.72 -7.03 -36.01
C THR A 355 -21.56 -7.57 -34.60
N LEU A 356 -20.82 -6.85 -33.73
CA LEU A 356 -20.65 -7.28 -32.34
C LEU A 356 -21.99 -7.36 -31.60
N LEU A 357 -22.88 -6.38 -31.78
CA LEU A 357 -24.20 -6.39 -31.14
C LEU A 357 -25.05 -7.56 -31.67
N ARG A 358 -25.09 -7.81 -32.99
CA ARG A 358 -25.76 -9.00 -33.55
C ARG A 358 -25.23 -10.31 -32.98
N ALA A 359 -23.92 -10.41 -32.81
CA ALA A 359 -23.29 -11.58 -32.19
C ALA A 359 -23.74 -11.77 -30.72
N LEU A 360 -23.94 -10.67 -29.97
CA LEU A 360 -24.53 -10.75 -28.63
C LEU A 360 -26.01 -11.14 -28.68
N GLU A 361 -26.78 -10.63 -29.64
CA GLU A 361 -28.19 -10.99 -29.82
C GLU A 361 -28.37 -12.50 -30.06
N LEU A 362 -27.55 -13.09 -30.93
CA LEU A 362 -27.52 -14.54 -31.17
C LEU A 362 -27.41 -15.32 -29.86
N ALA A 363 -26.50 -14.90 -28.97
CA ALA A 363 -26.31 -15.52 -27.66
C ALA A 363 -27.55 -15.42 -26.75
N THR A 364 -28.39 -14.39 -26.90
CA THR A 364 -29.57 -14.17 -26.06
C THR A 364 -30.85 -14.83 -26.58
N GLN A 365 -30.95 -15.05 -27.90
CA GLN A 365 -32.15 -15.63 -28.52
C GLN A 365 -32.11 -17.17 -28.59
N GLY A 366 -30.93 -17.78 -28.41
CA GLY A 366 -30.73 -19.23 -28.55
C GLY A 366 -30.64 -19.65 -30.02
N PRO A 367 -30.24 -20.90 -30.33
CA PRO A 367 -30.08 -21.33 -31.72
C PRO A 367 -31.42 -21.24 -32.46
N VAL A 368 -31.42 -20.55 -33.60
CA VAL A 368 -32.50 -20.66 -34.60
C VAL A 368 -32.40 -22.07 -35.16
N THR A 369 -33.37 -22.92 -34.81
CA THR A 369 -33.51 -24.30 -35.30
C THR A 369 -33.57 -24.39 -36.82
#